data_AF-A0A4V1V4Q7-F1
#
_entry.id   AF-A0A4V1V4Q7-F1
#
_cell.length_a   1.000
_cell.length_b   1.000
_cell.length_c   1.000
_cell.angle_alpha   90.00
_cell.angle_beta   90.00
_cell.angle_gamma   90.00
#
_symmetry.space_group_name_H-M   'P 1'
#
loop_
_entity.id
_entity.type
_entity.pdbx_description
1 polymer ?
#
loop_
_entity_poly.entity_id
_entity_poly.type
_entity_poly.pdbx_seq_one_letter_code
_entity_poly.pdbx_strand_id
1 'polypeptide(L)' 'MDVVRPVFYVSDGTGITAETIGHSLLTQFSGNRFRTDRMPFVDTPDKAREAARRIRAEGQKAGSRPIVVNSCV' A
#
# COMPACT_ATOMS: atom_id res chain seq x y z
N MET A 1 9.16 14.59 -14.66
CA MET A 1 9.25 13.12 -14.55
C MET A 1 8.02 12.66 -13.80
N ASP A 2 7.19 11.80 -14.41
CA ASP A 2 6.05 11.20 -13.70
C ASP A 2 6.58 10.28 -12.61
N VAL A 3 6.50 10.73 -11.37
CA VAL A 3 6.92 9.93 -10.22
C VAL A 3 5.87 8.84 -9.99
N VAL A 4 6.27 7.57 -10.19
CA VAL A 4 5.40 6.41 -9.91
C VAL A 4 5.31 6.25 -8.39
N ARG A 5 4.12 6.47 -7.83
CA ARG A 5 3.90 6.42 -6.39
C ARG A 5 3.55 4.99 -5.96
N PRO A 6 4.31 4.38 -5.03
CA PRO A 6 3.97 3.06 -4.52
C PRO A 6 2.72 3.12 -3.63
N VAL A 7 1.85 2.12 -3.76
CA VAL A 7 0.62 1.95 -3.00
C VAL A 7 0.64 0.57 -2.37
N PHE A 8 0.37 0.49 -1.07
CA PHE A 8 0.34 -0.77 -0.33
C PHE A 8 -1.05 -1.03 0.25
N TYR A 9 -1.60 -2.21 -0.03
CA TYR A 9 -2.85 -2.70 0.56
C TYR A 9 -2.52 -3.62 1.72
N VAL A 10 -2.76 -3.19 2.96
CA VAL A 10 -2.35 -3.91 4.17
C VAL A 10 -3.57 -4.47 4.89
N SER A 11 -3.56 -5.74 5.27
CA SER A 11 -4.65 -6.34 6.03
C SER A 11 -4.17 -7.48 6.92
N ASP A 12 -4.85 -7.64 8.05
CA ASP A 12 -4.79 -8.82 8.93
C ASP A 12 -5.43 -10.07 8.31
N GLY A 13 -6.40 -9.91 7.40
CA GLY A 13 -6.96 -10.96 6.56
C GLY A 13 -6.29 -11.07 5.18
N THR A 14 -7.10 -11.31 4.15
CA THR A 14 -6.62 -11.54 2.77
C THR A 14 -6.22 -10.27 2.02
N GLY A 15 -6.63 -9.10 2.50
CA GLY A 15 -6.37 -7.81 1.85
C GLY A 15 -7.24 -7.51 0.63
N ILE A 16 -8.19 -8.37 0.25
CA ILE A 16 -9.08 -8.15 -0.91
C ILE A 16 -9.91 -6.87 -0.74
N THR A 17 -10.43 -6.62 0.46
CA THR A 17 -11.23 -5.41 0.75
C THR A 17 -10.39 -4.14 0.61
N ALA A 18 -9.20 -4.11 1.21
CA ALA A 18 -8.28 -2.98 1.12
C ALA A 18 -7.85 -2.70 -0.33
N GLU A 19 -7.58 -3.75 -1.10
CA GLU A 19 -7.23 -3.67 -2.52
C GLU A 19 -8.40 -3.15 -3.37
N THR A 20 -9.60 -3.69 -3.19
CA THR A 20 -10.78 -3.31 -3.98
C THR A 20 -11.15 -1.85 -3.76
N ILE A 21 -11.22 -1.43 -2.49
CA ILE A 21 -11.56 -0.05 -2.12
C ILE A 21 -10.46 0.89 -2.59
N GLY A 22 -9.20 0.56 -2.33
CA GLY A 22 -8.06 1.39 -2.69
C GLY A 22 -7.94 1.54 -4.21
N HIS A 23 -8.08 0.46 -4.99
CA HIS A 23 -8.08 0.52 -6.45
C HIS A 23 -9.20 1.43 -6.96
N SER A 24 -10.43 1.25 -6.46
CA SER A 24 -11.58 2.07 -6.85
C SER A 24 -11.40 3.55 -6.54
N LEU A 25 -10.71 3.90 -5.45
CA LEU A 25 -10.38 5.28 -5.12
C LEU A 25 -9.30 5.86 -6.03
N LEU A 26 -8.28 5.05 -6.37
CA LEU A 26 -7.16 5.50 -7.21
C LEU A 26 -7.55 5.77 -8.67
N THR A 27 -8.61 5.15 -9.18
CA THR A 27 -9.10 5.43 -10.55
C THR A 27 -9.55 6.88 -10.75
N GLN A 28 -9.90 7.59 -9.66
CA GLN A 28 -10.25 9.01 -9.70
C GLN A 28 -9.04 9.93 -9.98
N PHE A 29 -7.82 9.39 -9.94
CA PHE A 29 -6.57 10.11 -10.13
C PHE A 29 -5.87 9.69 -11.43
N SER A 30 -6.55 9.80 -12.57
CA SER A 30 -6.09 9.34 -13.88
C SER A 30 -4.78 9.97 -14.37
N GLY A 31 -4.40 11.15 -13.85
CA GLY A 31 -3.12 11.81 -14.13
C GLY A 31 -1.95 11.30 -13.30
N ASN A 32 -2.15 10.33 -12.40
CA ASN A 32 -1.12 9.79 -11.53
C ASN A 32 -0.79 8.33 -11.89
N ARG A 33 0.50 7.98 -11.82
CA ARG A 33 0.95 6.59 -11.97
C ARG A 33 1.15 5.96 -10.60
N PHE A 34 0.55 4.79 -10.42
CA PHE A 34 0.64 4.02 -9.18
C PHE A 34 1.26 2.65 -9.43
N ARG A 35 2.07 2.18 -8.49
CA ARG A 35 2.53 0.77 -8.43
C ARG A 35 1.96 0.16 -7.16
N THR A 36 1.06 -0.80 -7.30
CA THR A 36 0.33 -1.39 -6.18
C THR A 36 0.96 -2.69 -5.70
N ASP A 37 0.91 -2.95 -4.40
CA ASP A 37 1.41 -4.17 -3.76
C ASP A 37 0.50 -4.55 -2.59
N ARG A 38 0.16 -5.83 -2.45
CA ARG A 38 -0.75 -6.34 -1.41
C ARG A 38 0.03 -7.09 -0.34
N MET A 39 -0.24 -6.76 0.92
CA MET A 39 0.38 -7.33 2.11
C MET A 39 -0.70 -7.97 2.99
N PRO A 40 -1.07 -9.24 2.72
CA PRO A 40 -2.05 -9.97 3.51
C PRO A 40 -1.44 -10.53 4.81
N PHE A 41 -2.31 -10.95 5.73
CA PHE A 41 -1.97 -11.64 6.99
C PHE A 41 -1.02 -10.85 7.90
N VAL A 42 -1.14 -9.52 7.92
CA VAL A 42 -0.43 -8.61 8.82
C VAL A 42 -1.22 -8.49 10.14
N ASP A 43 -1.33 -9.62 10.83
CA ASP A 43 -2.21 -9.87 11.99
C ASP A 43 -1.48 -9.79 13.36
N THR A 44 -0.20 -9.43 13.38
CA THR A 44 0.56 -9.22 14.61
C THR A 44 1.31 -7.89 14.60
N PRO A 45 1.62 -7.32 15.78
CA PRO A 45 2.43 -6.11 15.87
C PRO A 45 3.80 -6.24 15.17
N ASP A 46 4.43 -7.41 15.22
CA ASP A 46 5.73 -7.62 14.58
C ASP A 46 5.62 -7.65 13.05
N LYS A 47 4.59 -8.30 12.51
CA LYS A 47 4.30 -8.24 11.07
C LYS A 47 3.98 -6.81 10.63
N ALA A 48 3.24 -6.05 11.42
CA ALA A 48 2.94 -4.65 11.12
C ALA A 48 4.20 -3.77 11.12
N ARG A 49 5.13 -3.97 12.07
CA ARG A 49 6.44 -3.30 12.08
C ARG A 49 7.25 -3.67 10.84
N GLU A 50 7.25 -4.93 10.45
CA GLU A 50 7.96 -5.37 9.25
C GLU A 50 7.35 -4.77 7.97
N ALA A 51 6.02 -4.76 7.86
CA ALA A 51 5.33 -4.11 6.77
C ALA A 51 5.70 -2.62 6.68
N ALA A 52 5.69 -1.90 7.81
CA ALA A 52 6.08 -0.51 7.86
C ALA A 52 7.55 -0.27 7.43
N ARG A 53 8.48 -1.17 7.81
CA ARG A 53 9.89 -1.11 7.35
C ARG A 53 9.99 -1.26 5.84
N ARG A 54 9.33 -2.28 5.28
CA ARG A 54 9.31 -2.54 3.83
C ARG A 54 8.71 -1.37 3.04
N ILE A 55 7.56 -0.85 3.48
CA ILE A 55 6.89 0.31 2.87
C ILE A 55 7.82 1.52 2.86
N ARG A 56 8.49 1.81 3.98
CA ARG A 56 9.42 2.93 4.09
C ARG A 56 10.62 2.78 3.14
N ALA A 57 11.22 1.59 3.07
CA ALA A 57 12.33 1.31 2.17
C ALA A 57 11.93 1.50 0.71
N GLU A 58 10.75 1.04 0.31
CA GLU A 58 10.25 1.23 -1.07
C GLU A 58 9.95 2.70 -1.38
N GLY A 59 9.43 3.46 -0.41
CA GLY A 59 9.25 4.90 -0.57
C GLY A 59 10.55 5.66 -0.78
N GLN A 60 11.60 5.29 -0.04
CA GLN A 60 12.94 5.86 -0.21
C GLN A 60 13.51 5.54 -1.60
N LYS A 61 13.41 4.29 -2.05
CA LYS A 61 13.86 3.88 -3.40
C LYS A 61 13.09 4.58 -4.51
N ALA A 62 11.77 4.75 -4.34
CA ALA A 62 10.91 5.42 -5.32
C ALA A 62 11.03 6.95 -5.29
N GLY A 63 11.77 7.53 -4.34
CA GLY A 63 11.85 8.98 -4.15
C GLY A 63 10.50 9.64 -3.86
N SER A 64 9.52 8.88 -3.37
CA SER A 64 8.15 9.36 -3.16
C SER A 64 7.50 8.72 -1.94
N ARG A 65 6.67 9.50 -1.24
CA ARG A 65 5.94 9.00 -0.07
C ARG A 65 4.91 7.95 -0.51
N PRO A 66 4.96 6.71 0.01
CA PRO A 66 3.97 5.69 -0.31
C PRO A 66 2.57 6.05 0.18
N ILE A 67 1.57 5.48 -0.48
CA ILE A 67 0.18 5.44 0.00
C ILE A 67 -0.04 4.09 0.66
N VAL A 68 -0.73 4.08 1.80
CA VAL A 68 -1.13 2.85 2.48
C VAL A 68 -2.65 2.88 2.64
N VAL A 69 -3.31 1.85 2.15
CA VAL A 69 -4.73 1.59 2.39
C VAL A 69 -4.79 0.33 3.24
N ASN A 70 -5.42 0.40 4.40
CA ASN A 70 -5.48 -0.72 5.33
C ASN A 70 -6.91 -1.12 5.69
N SER A 71 -7.04 -2.37 6.11
CA SER A 71 -8.24 -2.92 6.74
C SER A 71 -7.78 -3.86 7.86
N CYS A 72 -8.18 -3.56 9.10
CA CYS A 72 -7.88 -4.36 10.29
C CYS A 72 -9.14 -4.48 11.15
N VAL A 73 -9.32 -5.61 11.83
CA VAL A 73 -10.49 -5.93 12.65
C VAL A 73 -10.06 -6.30 14.06
#